data_AF-K7ZZG1-F1
#
_entry.id   AF-K7ZZG1-F1
#
_cell.length_a   1.000
_cell.length_b   1.000
_cell.length_c   1.000
_cell.angle_alpha   90.00
_cell.angle_beta   90.00
_cell.angle_gamma   90.00
#
_symmetry.space_group_name_H-M   'P 1'
#
loop_
_entity.id
_entity.type
_entity.pdbx_description
1 polymer ?
#
loop_
_entity_poly.entity_id
_entity_poly.type
_entity_poly.pdbx_seq_one_letter_code
_entity_poly.pdbx_strand_id
1 'polypeptide(L)'
;MKRVSQNVCFSVQDAQDYYPSIIIIAPRNTPPKARWYRKQPALHVKGGQLCLPPSFYTFKKQTPYIVEYVLLPGAKNNNSASRHVVAGFELTNDNIHPLTLNDSEISQ
;
A
#
# COMPACT_ATOMS: atom_id res chain seq x y z
N MET A 1 -6.91 0.10 -7.48
CA MET A 1 -6.20 1.25 -6.87
C MET A 1 -6.67 2.52 -7.56
N LYS A 2 -6.87 3.62 -6.82
CA LYS A 2 -7.32 4.91 -7.39
C LYS A 2 -6.90 6.08 -6.51
N ARG A 3 -6.93 7.29 -7.07
CA ARG A 3 -6.79 8.53 -6.30
C ARG A 3 -8.16 8.99 -5.83
N VAL A 4 -8.30 9.32 -4.54
CA VAL A 4 -9.55 9.86 -3.96
C VAL A 4 -9.19 11.05 -3.08
N SER A 5 -9.62 12.26 -3.45
CA SER A 5 -9.31 13.50 -2.70
C SER A 5 -7.83 13.60 -2.31
N GLN A 6 -6.94 13.40 -3.30
CA GLN A 6 -5.47 13.36 -3.17
C GLN A 6 -4.86 12.13 -2.47
N ASN A 7 -5.67 11.28 -1.82
CA ASN A 7 -5.19 10.04 -1.23
C ASN A 7 -4.92 8.99 -2.31
N VAL A 8 -3.91 8.15 -2.10
CA VAL A 8 -3.70 6.93 -2.88
C VAL A 8 -4.42 5.78 -2.17
N CYS A 9 -5.44 5.20 -2.78
CA CYS A 9 -6.26 4.17 -2.15
C CYS A 9 -6.13 2.81 -2.85
N PHE A 10 -5.82 1.79 -2.06
CA PHE A 10 -5.75 0.39 -2.45
C PHE A 10 -7.06 -0.30 -2.06
N SER A 11 -7.59 -1.11 -2.98
CA SER A 11 -8.77 -1.93 -2.69
C SER A 11 -8.34 -3.10 -1.81
N VAL A 12 -9.13 -3.38 -0.77
CA VAL A 12 -8.96 -4.53 0.11
C VAL A 12 -10.25 -5.34 0.00
N GLN A 13 -10.19 -6.51 -0.65
CA GLN A 13 -11.31 -7.44 -0.68
C GLN A 13 -11.57 -7.98 0.73
N ASP A 14 -12.81 -8.34 1.07
CA ASP A 14 -13.15 -8.92 2.39
C ASP A 14 -12.48 -8.20 3.56
N ALA A 15 -12.61 -6.87 3.56
CA ALA A 15 -11.79 -5.95 4.34
C ALA A 15 -12.16 -5.90 5.83
N GLN A 16 -13.10 -6.74 6.26
CA GLN A 16 -13.69 -6.67 7.58
C GLN A 16 -12.64 -6.99 8.64
N ASP A 17 -12.47 -6.05 9.57
CA ASP A 17 -11.60 -6.15 10.73
C ASP A 17 -10.12 -6.43 10.41
N TYR A 18 -9.61 -5.93 9.29
CA TYR A 18 -8.17 -5.91 9.01
C TYR A 18 -7.52 -4.60 9.44
N TYR A 19 -6.29 -4.68 9.93
CA TYR A 19 -5.46 -3.50 10.22
C TYR A 19 -4.06 -3.63 9.62
N PRO A 20 -3.46 -2.53 9.14
CA PRO A 20 -2.11 -2.56 8.59
C PRO A 20 -1.07 -2.69 9.72
N SER A 21 -0.17 -3.66 9.62
CA SER A 21 0.89 -3.91 10.61
C SER A 21 2.23 -3.32 10.20
N ILE A 22 2.51 -3.30 8.89
CA ILE A 22 3.67 -2.64 8.31
C ILE A 22 3.32 -2.16 6.91
N ILE A 23 3.92 -1.04 6.52
CA ILE A 23 3.91 -0.55 5.15
C ILE A 23 5.31 -0.11 4.76
N ILE A 24 5.71 -0.46 3.55
CA ILE A 24 6.97 -0.13 2.90
C ILE A 24 6.62 0.63 1.62
N ILE A 25 7.26 1.78 1.40
CA ILE A 25 7.02 2.62 0.23
C ILE A 25 8.37 3.05 -0.31
N ALA A 26 8.61 2.79 -1.60
CA ALA A 26 9.82 3.25 -2.24
C ALA A 26 9.63 3.49 -3.74
N PRO A 27 10.39 4.42 -4.35
CA PRO A 27 10.56 4.42 -5.79
C PRO A 27 11.02 3.04 -6.28
N ARG A 28 10.57 2.63 -7.46
CA ARG A 28 10.97 1.34 -8.05
C ARG A 28 12.50 1.25 -8.13
N ASN A 29 13.04 0.04 -7.94
CA ASN A 29 14.49 -0.23 -7.88
C ASN A 29 15.24 0.37 -6.68
N THR A 30 14.54 0.92 -5.68
CA THR A 30 15.19 1.35 -4.42
C THR A 30 15.75 0.13 -3.68
N PRO A 31 17.05 0.12 -3.32
CA PRO A 31 17.66 -0.95 -2.55
C PRO A 31 16.96 -1.17 -1.21
N PRO A 32 16.83 -2.42 -0.70
CA PRO A 32 16.07 -2.72 0.50
C PRO A 32 16.40 -1.84 1.72
N LYS A 33 17.69 -1.57 1.96
CA LYS A 33 18.15 -0.74 3.11
C LYS A 33 17.77 0.73 3.01
N ALA A 34 17.37 1.22 1.83
CA ALA A 34 17.01 2.61 1.57
C ALA A 34 15.49 2.83 1.46
N ARG A 35 14.69 1.76 1.58
CA ARG A 35 13.23 1.86 1.48
C ARG A 35 12.66 2.51 2.74
N TRP A 36 11.72 3.43 2.55
CA TRP A 36 10.97 3.99 3.67
C TRP A 36 9.97 2.96 4.16
N TYR A 37 9.84 2.82 5.48
CA TYR A 37 8.85 1.92 6.07
C TYR A 37 8.29 2.49 7.36
N ARG A 38 7.10 2.00 7.74
CA ARG A 38 6.48 2.29 9.02
C ARG A 38 5.81 1.05 9.58
N LYS A 39 6.19 0.68 10.80
CA LYS A 39 5.49 -0.34 11.60
C LYS A 39 4.28 0.30 12.28
N GLN A 40 3.21 -0.48 12.41
CA GLN A 40 1.92 -0.07 12.99
C GLN A 40 1.50 1.31 12.49
N PRO A 41 1.39 1.52 11.17
CA PRO A 41 1.04 2.82 10.64
C PRO A 41 -0.33 3.25 11.17
N ALA A 42 -0.48 4.54 11.50
CA ALA A 42 -1.75 5.14 11.92
C ALA A 42 -2.71 5.28 10.72
N LEU A 43 -3.05 4.14 10.12
CA LEU A 43 -3.91 3.97 8.96
C LEU A 43 -4.93 2.88 9.28
N HIS A 44 -6.09 2.97 8.65
CA HIS A 44 -7.16 2.01 8.85
C HIS A 44 -7.75 1.60 7.51
N VAL A 45 -8.17 0.34 7.42
CA VAL A 45 -9.00 -0.13 6.33
C VAL A 45 -10.42 0.39 6.57
N LYS A 46 -10.94 1.21 5.65
CA LYS A 46 -12.30 1.79 5.72
C LYS A 46 -12.99 1.65 4.38
N GLY A 47 -14.26 1.21 4.40
CA GLY A 47 -15.06 1.07 3.17
C GLY A 47 -14.42 0.17 2.11
N GLY A 48 -13.71 -0.89 2.53
CA GLY A 48 -13.01 -1.77 1.60
C GLY A 48 -11.71 -1.21 1.02
N GLN A 49 -11.15 -0.15 1.62
CA GLN A 49 -9.96 0.51 1.10
C GLN A 49 -8.94 0.84 2.18
N LEU A 50 -7.66 0.72 1.85
CA LEU A 50 -6.55 1.32 2.59
C LEU A 50 -6.10 2.58 1.84
N CYS A 51 -6.26 3.75 2.43
CA CYS A 51 -5.93 5.02 1.80
C CYS A 51 -4.72 5.68 2.47
N LEU A 52 -3.76 6.12 1.66
CA LEU A 52 -2.57 6.86 2.07
C LEU A 52 -2.79 8.35 1.81
N PRO A 53 -3.03 9.17 2.85
CA PRO A 53 -3.10 10.62 2.67
C PRO A 53 -1.71 11.22 2.45
N PRO A 54 -1.59 12.40 1.82
CA PRO A 54 -0.32 13.11 1.69
C PRO A 54 0.38 13.40 3.03
N SER A 55 -0.38 13.56 4.12
CA SER A 55 0.17 13.70 5.48
C SER A 55 0.85 12.43 6.00
N PHE A 56 0.55 11.27 5.42
CA PHE A 56 1.22 10.00 5.71
C PHE A 56 2.44 9.79 4.81
N TYR A 57 2.26 9.95 3.49
CA TYR A 57 3.34 9.85 2.51
C TYR A 57 3.04 10.69 1.26
N THR A 58 3.97 11.56 0.87
CA THR A 58 3.86 12.39 -0.33
C THR A 58 4.52 11.71 -1.53
N PHE A 59 3.71 11.20 -2.46
CA PHE A 59 4.18 10.64 -3.72
C PHE A 59 4.61 11.72 -4.70
N LYS A 60 5.80 11.58 -5.28
CA LYS A 60 6.26 12.43 -6.38
C LYS A 60 5.54 12.04 -7.69
N LYS A 61 5.16 13.04 -8.49
CA LYS A 61 4.64 12.80 -9.84
C LYS A 61 5.74 12.25 -10.74
N GLN A 62 5.36 11.51 -11.78
CA GLN A 62 6.29 10.93 -12.77
C GLN A 62 7.40 10.08 -12.14
N THR A 63 7.06 9.40 -11.04
CA THR A 63 7.97 8.52 -10.31
C THR A 63 7.25 7.18 -10.11
N PRO A 64 7.79 6.08 -10.65
CA PRO A 64 7.32 4.74 -10.35
C PRO A 64 7.56 4.39 -8.88
N TYR A 65 6.53 3.94 -8.18
CA TYR A 65 6.59 3.47 -6.80
C TYR A 65 6.18 2.01 -6.69
N ILE A 66 6.83 1.31 -5.76
CA ILE A 66 6.38 0.04 -5.20
C ILE A 66 5.93 0.30 -3.76
N VAL A 67 4.69 -0.09 -3.47
CA VAL A 67 4.09 -0.06 -2.13
C VAL A 67 3.81 -1.48 -1.72
N GLU A 68 4.31 -1.84 -0.56
CA GLU A 68 4.12 -3.15 0.06
C GLU A 68 3.52 -2.95 1.44
N TYR A 69 2.51 -3.74 1.79
CA TYR A 69 1.94 -3.71 3.14
C TYR A 69 1.42 -5.07 3.59
N VAL A 70 1.43 -5.26 4.90
CA VAL A 70 0.83 -6.43 5.54
C VAL A 70 -0.41 -5.98 6.29
N LEU A 71 -1.53 -6.68 6.05
CA LEU A 71 -2.74 -6.59 6.83
C LEU A 71 -2.81 -7.78 7.78
N LEU A 72 -3.05 -7.51 9.07
CA LEU A 72 -3.33 -8.54 10.06
C LEU A 72 -4.82 -8.60 10.39
N PRO A 73 -5.36 -9.81 10.62
CA PRO A 73 -6.71 -9.98 11.12
C PRO A 73 -6.83 -9.37 12.52
N GLY A 74 -7.93 -8.65 12.76
CA GLY A 74 -8.35 -8.20 14.08
C GLY A 74 -9.11 -9.30 14.84
N ALA A 75 -9.58 -8.94 16.04
CA ALA A 75 -10.21 -9.87 16.96
C ALA A 75 -11.51 -10.51 16.43
N LYS A 76 -12.26 -9.80 15.58
CA LYS A 76 -13.51 -10.27 14.96
C LYS A 76 -13.25 -11.09 13.69
N ASN A 77 -12.01 -11.16 13.22
CA ASN A 77 -11.61 -11.91 12.04
C ASN A 77 -10.37 -12.78 12.28
N ASN A 78 -10.17 -13.23 13.52
CA ASN A 78 -8.95 -13.89 14.00
C ASN A 78 -8.62 -15.24 13.32
N ASN A 79 -9.59 -15.87 12.65
CA ASN A 79 -9.38 -17.10 11.87
C ASN A 79 -8.86 -16.83 10.45
N SER A 80 -8.86 -15.58 10.00
CA SER A 80 -8.37 -15.23 8.67
C SER A 80 -6.85 -15.11 8.65
N ALA A 81 -6.23 -15.40 7.50
CA ALA A 81 -4.79 -15.23 7.31
C ALA A 81 -4.39 -13.75 7.27
N SER A 82 -3.12 -13.48 7.60
CA SER A 82 -2.47 -12.22 7.24
C SER A 82 -2.43 -12.09 5.72
N ARG A 83 -2.40 -10.85 5.23
CA ARG A 83 -2.36 -10.56 3.80
C ARG A 83 -1.18 -9.68 3.49
N HIS A 84 -0.29 -10.18 2.68
CA HIS A 84 0.78 -9.41 2.07
C HIS A 84 0.30 -8.88 0.72
N VAL A 85 0.46 -7.58 0.50
CA VAL A 85 0.05 -6.93 -0.74
C VAL A 85 1.22 -6.13 -1.26
N VAL A 86 1.54 -6.35 -2.53
CA VAL A 86 2.49 -5.54 -3.30
C VAL A 86 1.73 -4.85 -4.43
N ALA A 87 1.94 -3.55 -4.59
CA ALA A 87 1.33 -2.74 -5.62
C ALA A 87 2.35 -1.79 -6.25
N GLY A 88 2.39 -1.78 -7.58
CA GLY A 88 3.22 -0.87 -8.36
C GLY A 88 2.37 0.20 -9.04
N PHE A 89 2.79 1.46 -8.99
CA PHE A 89 2.12 2.53 -9.73
C PHE A 89 3.01 3.74 -10.01
N GLU A 90 2.56 4.56 -10.93
CA GLU A 90 3.05 5.92 -11.15
C GLU A 90 1.90 6.93 -11.03
N LEU A 91 2.19 8.11 -10.51
CA LEU A 91 1.25 9.23 -10.48
C LEU A 91 1.56 10.21 -11.62
N THR A 92 0.69 10.29 -12.62
CA THR A 92 0.84 11.18 -13.78
C THR A 92 -0.37 12.08 -13.90
N ASN A 93 -0.17 13.40 -13.89
CA ASN A 93 -1.26 14.39 -13.97
C ASN A 93 -2.42 14.10 -12.99
N ASP A 94 -2.07 13.72 -11.75
CA ASP A 94 -3.01 13.33 -10.69
C ASP A 94 -3.82 12.05 -10.95
N ASN A 95 -3.49 11.28 -11.98
CA ASN A 95 -4.03 9.94 -12.21
C ASN A 95 -3.03 8.86 -11.79
N ILE A 96 -3.56 7.77 -11.25
CA ILE A 96 -2.76 6.60 -10.91
C ILE A 96 -2.72 5.67 -12.12
N HIS A 97 -1.51 5.35 -12.57
CA HIS A 97 -1.26 4.34 -13.59
C HIS A 97 -0.65 3.11 -12.91
N PRO A 98 -1.35 1.96 -12.88
CA PRO A 98 -0.80 0.74 -12.32
C PRO A 98 0.38 0.25 -13.16
N LEU A 99 1.39 -0.32 -12.50
CA LEU A 99 2.56 -0.90 -13.14
C LEU A 99 2.52 -2.42 -13.04
N THR A 100 3.04 -3.08 -14.08
CA THR A 100 3.32 -4.51 -14.03
C THR A 100 4.48 -4.77 -13.07
N LEU A 101 4.22 -5.59 -12.06
CA LEU A 101 5.23 -6.09 -11.14
C LEU A 101 6.05 -7.20 -11.81
N ASN A 102 7.31 -7.31 -11.43
CA ASN A 102 8.16 -8.44 -11.80
C ASN A 102 8.23 -9.45 -10.64
N ASP A 103 8.68 -10.68 -10.92
CA ASP A 103 8.69 -11.76 -9.93
C ASP A 103 9.52 -11.43 -8.68
N SER A 104 10.60 -10.65 -8.82
CA SER A 104 11.44 -10.24 -7.69
C SER A 104 10.79 -9.19 -6.78
N GLU A 105 9.74 -8.52 -7.24
CA GLU A 105 8.91 -7.61 -6.46
C GLU A 105 7.80 -8.32 -5.69
N ILE A 106 7.36 -9.51 -6.13
CA ILE A 106 6.22 -10.25 -5.54
C ILE A 106 6.67 -11.46 -4.69
N SER A 107 7.92 -11.92 -4.83
CA SER A 107 8.42 -13.13 -4.18
C SER A 107 9.15 -12.87 -2.84
N GLN A 108 8.78 -11.83 -2.08
CA GLN A 108 9.42 -11.50 -0.79
C GLN A 108 8.69 -12.10 0.41
#